data_AF-A0A2G9SSR1-F1
#
_entry.id   AF-A0A2G9SSR1-F1
#
_cell.length_a   1.000
_cell.length_b   1.000
_cell.length_c   1.000
_cell.angle_alpha   90.00
_cell.angle_beta   90.00
_cell.angle_gamma   90.00
#
_symmetry.space_group_name_H-M   'P 1'
#
loop_
_entity.id
_entity.type
_entity.pdbx_description
1 polymer ?
#
loop_
_entity_poly.entity_id
_entity_poly.type
_entity_poly.pdbx_seq_one_letter_code
_entity_poly.pdbx_strand_id
1 'polypeptide(L)'
;MLYIVRSVHLFCALILCICLSDTSLAVAQESDALPPEFHRRNRERFIEQMPDSALALFFAADVKNRSNDTDYLYRQDNALYYLSGLREPAAVLILFKHPVSVGTVKTQELLFVQPRNPSEEIWTGRRLGKEGARDALRLAATETSDHFDTFLEAFFKAEGQQFKTVMFPSGQRGAIPEAQRKAEALFRSKGFFVQSAFPFWQRCV
;
A
#
# COMPACT_ATOMS: atom_id res chain seq x y z
N MET A 1 -52.25 32.36 -24.14
CA MET A 1 -52.05 30.93 -23.79
C MET A 1 -50.70 30.35 -24.24
N LEU A 2 -50.05 30.86 -25.31
CA LEU A 2 -48.74 30.36 -25.78
C LEU A 2 -47.52 30.74 -24.90
N TYR A 3 -47.58 31.85 -24.15
CA TYR A 3 -46.46 32.29 -23.31
C TYR A 3 -46.22 31.39 -22.08
N ILE A 4 -47.30 30.86 -21.48
CA ILE A 4 -47.22 30.02 -20.28
C ILE A 4 -46.54 28.68 -20.58
N VAL A 5 -46.85 28.06 -21.72
CA VAL A 5 -46.26 26.76 -22.13
C VAL A 5 -44.77 26.90 -22.45
N ARG A 6 -44.35 28.01 -23.08
CA ARG A 6 -42.93 28.31 -23.36
C ARG A 6 -42.14 28.57 -22.08
N SER A 7 -42.73 29.25 -21.09
CA SER A 7 -42.10 29.49 -19.79
C SER A 7 -41.94 28.19 -18.98
N VAL A 8 -42.91 27.27 -19.03
CA VAL A 8 -42.82 25.97 -18.33
C VAL A 8 -41.76 25.07 -18.96
N HIS A 9 -41.62 25.06 -20.29
CA HIS A 9 -40.56 24.31 -20.97
C HIS A 9 -39.16 24.90 -20.73
N LEU A 10 -39.02 26.24 -20.67
CA LEU A 10 -37.76 26.87 -20.28
C LEU A 10 -37.38 26.52 -18.84
N PHE A 11 -38.35 26.51 -17.92
CA PHE A 11 -38.12 26.15 -16.52
C PHE A 11 -37.73 24.67 -16.35
N CYS A 12 -38.41 23.75 -17.06
CA CYS A 12 -38.05 22.33 -17.07
C CYS A 12 -36.66 22.08 -17.66
N ALA A 13 -36.28 22.77 -18.74
CA ALA A 13 -34.95 22.65 -19.33
C ALA A 13 -33.85 23.19 -18.41
N LEU A 14 -34.12 24.27 -17.67
CA LEU A 14 -33.18 24.82 -16.69
C LEU A 14 -32.96 23.87 -15.50
N ILE A 15 -34.04 23.26 -14.99
CA ILE A 15 -33.98 22.27 -13.90
C ILE A 15 -33.25 20.99 -14.36
N LEU A 16 -33.50 20.53 -15.59
CA LEU A 16 -32.79 19.38 -16.17
C LEU A 16 -31.28 19.66 -16.37
N CYS A 17 -30.92 20.91 -16.69
CA CYS A 17 -29.53 21.35 -16.82
C CYS A 17 -28.79 21.39 -15.47
N ILE A 18 -29.46 21.77 -14.39
CA ILE A 18 -28.88 21.82 -13.03
C ILE A 18 -28.66 20.39 -12.48
N CYS A 19 -29.42 19.39 -12.93
CA CYS A 19 -29.18 17.99 -12.58
C CYS A 19 -28.03 17.33 -13.36
N LEU A 20 -27.57 17.93 -14.47
CA LEU A 20 -26.47 17.44 -15.31
C LEU A 20 -25.12 18.10 -15.00
N SER A 21 -25.07 19.13 -14.15
CA SER A 21 -23.81 19.57 -13.56
C SER A 21 -23.39 18.54 -12.53
N ASP A 22 -22.54 17.62 -12.98
CA ASP A 22 -21.81 16.64 -12.19
C ASP A 22 -21.52 17.18 -10.78
N THR A 23 -22.21 16.65 -9.78
CA THR A 23 -21.65 16.63 -8.43
C THR A 23 -20.48 15.66 -8.46
N SER A 24 -19.36 16.12 -9.02
CA SER A 24 -18.05 15.68 -8.63
C SER A 24 -17.96 15.92 -7.14
N LEU A 25 -18.30 14.89 -6.36
CA LEU A 25 -17.84 14.70 -5.00
C LEU A 25 -16.31 14.53 -5.12
N ALA A 26 -15.63 15.65 -5.36
CA ALA A 26 -14.21 15.75 -5.18
C ALA A 26 -13.98 15.48 -3.70
N VAL A 27 -13.65 14.22 -3.39
CA VAL A 27 -12.91 13.85 -2.19
C VAL A 27 -11.87 14.94 -2.02
N ALA A 28 -11.92 15.67 -0.91
CA ALA A 28 -10.96 16.71 -0.59
C ALA A 28 -9.56 16.11 -0.76
N GLN A 29 -8.93 16.38 -1.90
CA GLN A 29 -7.59 15.92 -2.17
C GLN A 29 -6.71 16.72 -1.23
N GLU A 30 -6.14 16.01 -0.26
CA GLU A 30 -5.05 16.50 0.54
C GLU A 30 -3.99 17.04 -0.43
N SER A 31 -3.81 18.36 -0.45
CA SER A 31 -3.16 19.12 -1.55
C SER A 31 -1.72 18.70 -1.84
N ASP A 32 -1.13 17.91 -0.94
CA ASP A 32 0.28 17.58 -0.90
C ASP A 32 0.54 16.08 -1.18
N ALA A 33 -0.49 15.30 -1.55
CA ALA A 33 -0.32 13.90 -1.88
C ALA A 33 0.37 13.70 -3.24
N LEU A 34 1.46 12.93 -3.26
CA LEU A 34 2.16 12.59 -4.50
C LEU A 34 1.30 11.64 -5.36
N PRO A 35 1.35 11.76 -6.70
CA PRO A 35 0.53 10.92 -7.57
C PRO A 35 0.99 9.44 -7.51
N PRO A 36 0.08 8.45 -7.64
CA PRO A 36 0.43 7.03 -7.62
C PRO A 36 1.53 6.63 -8.63
N GLU A 37 1.61 7.32 -9.77
CA GLU A 37 2.63 7.08 -10.80
C GLU A 37 4.05 7.40 -10.34
N PHE A 38 4.20 8.34 -9.40
CA PHE A 38 5.48 8.64 -8.76
C PHE A 38 5.96 7.41 -7.98
N HIS A 39 5.07 6.84 -7.16
CA HIS A 39 5.36 5.66 -6.35
C HIS A 39 5.65 4.43 -7.21
N ARG A 40 4.88 4.19 -8.27
CA ARG A 40 5.13 3.08 -9.21
C ARG A 40 6.53 3.14 -9.81
N ARG A 41 6.94 4.31 -10.33
CA ARG A 41 8.27 4.50 -10.92
C ARG A 41 9.39 4.24 -9.92
N ASN A 42 9.19 4.58 -8.65
CA ASN A 42 10.17 4.32 -7.60
C ASN A 42 10.31 2.83 -7.32
N ARG A 43 9.20 2.07 -7.34
CA ARG A 43 9.24 0.60 -7.21
C ARG A 43 9.98 -0.03 -8.39
N GLU A 44 9.69 0.39 -9.62
CA GLU A 44 10.37 -0.07 -10.83
C GLU A 44 11.89 0.13 -10.72
N ARG A 45 12.33 1.35 -10.39
CA ARG A 45 13.77 1.68 -10.18
C ARG A 45 14.40 0.84 -9.06
N PHE A 46 13.67 0.63 -7.96
CA PHE A 46 14.18 -0.18 -6.86
C PHE A 46 14.38 -1.64 -7.29
N ILE A 47 13.39 -2.22 -7.97
CA ILE A 47 13.44 -3.59 -8.50
C ILE A 47 14.59 -3.75 -9.50
N GLU A 48 14.84 -2.77 -10.37
CA GLU A 48 15.97 -2.78 -11.32
C GLU A 48 17.31 -2.92 -10.60
N GLN A 49 17.47 -2.27 -9.44
CA GLN A 49 18.72 -2.27 -8.67
C GLN A 49 18.87 -3.45 -7.72
N MET A 50 17.79 -4.17 -7.43
CA MET A 50 17.85 -5.36 -6.58
C MET A 50 18.79 -6.42 -7.17
N PRO A 51 19.56 -7.15 -6.34
CA PRO A 51 20.33 -8.31 -6.78
C PRO A 51 19.44 -9.34 -7.46
N ASP A 52 20.04 -10.17 -8.31
CA ASP A 52 19.33 -11.30 -8.88
C ASP A 52 18.86 -12.27 -7.78
N SER A 53 17.71 -12.92 -7.98
CA SER A 53 17.14 -13.86 -7.00
C SER A 53 16.90 -13.24 -5.61
N ALA A 54 16.61 -11.94 -5.56
CA ALA A 54 16.29 -11.23 -4.33
C ALA A 54 14.81 -10.84 -4.22
N LEU A 55 14.32 -10.76 -2.99
CA LEU A 55 13.03 -10.15 -2.64
C LEU A 55 13.24 -9.11 -1.55
N ALA A 56 12.42 -8.07 -1.49
CA ALA A 56 12.51 -7.00 -0.49
C ALA A 56 11.18 -6.80 0.22
N LEU A 57 11.20 -6.67 1.55
CA LEU A 57 10.02 -6.38 2.36
C LEU A 57 10.15 -5.02 3.03
N PHE A 58 9.11 -4.20 2.89
CA PHE A 58 8.97 -2.91 3.55
C PHE A 58 7.74 -2.94 4.45
N PHE A 59 7.93 -2.69 5.73
CA PHE A 59 6.88 -2.77 6.74
C PHE A 59 6.38 -1.38 7.09
N ALA A 60 5.08 -1.30 7.40
CA ALA A 60 4.52 -0.11 8.00
C ALA A 60 5.11 0.11 9.40
N ALA A 61 5.18 1.38 9.80
CA ALA A 61 5.55 1.70 11.17
C ALA A 61 4.48 1.20 12.16
N ASP A 62 4.91 0.81 13.36
CA ASP A 62 4.00 0.47 14.46
C ASP A 62 3.31 1.73 14.99
N VAL A 63 2.05 1.59 15.41
CA VAL A 63 1.37 2.64 16.19
C VAL A 63 2.03 2.72 17.56
N LYS A 64 2.41 3.93 17.97
CA LYS A 64 3.15 4.15 19.21
C LYS A 64 2.22 4.64 20.30
N ASN A 65 2.16 3.90 21.40
CA ASN A 65 1.43 4.34 22.57
C ASN A 65 2.11 5.56 23.22
N ARG A 66 1.32 6.56 23.59
CA ARG A 66 1.76 7.75 24.32
C ARG A 66 1.56 7.57 25.81
N SER A 67 0.37 7.18 26.22
CA SER A 67 0.00 6.91 27.60
C SER A 67 -1.34 6.18 27.65
N ASN A 68 -1.44 5.11 28.43
CA ASN A 68 -2.67 4.33 28.63
C ASN A 68 -3.38 4.01 27.31
N ASP A 69 -4.53 4.61 27.06
CA ASP A 69 -5.43 4.45 25.91
C ASP A 69 -5.16 5.44 24.77
N THR A 70 -4.17 6.31 24.91
CA THR A 70 -3.85 7.35 23.92
C THR A 70 -2.57 6.99 23.16
N ASP A 71 -2.67 7.01 21.83
CA ASP A 71 -1.54 6.84 20.92
C ASP A 71 -0.98 8.19 20.43
N TYR A 72 0.27 8.19 19.99
CA TYR A 72 0.83 9.29 19.22
C TYR A 72 0.18 9.35 17.84
N LEU A 73 0.22 10.54 17.21
CA LEU A 73 -0.16 10.68 15.82
C LEU A 73 0.67 9.72 14.96
N TYR A 74 -0.02 8.93 14.15
CA TYR A 74 0.63 7.94 13.31
C TYR A 74 1.57 8.60 12.30
N ARG A 75 2.80 8.10 12.24
CA ARG A 75 3.79 8.47 11.22
C ARG A 75 4.29 7.21 10.54
N GLN A 76 4.05 7.13 9.24
CA GLN A 76 4.46 6.00 8.42
C GLN A 76 6.00 5.89 8.31
N ASP A 77 6.46 4.66 8.04
CA ASP A 77 7.83 4.42 7.59
C ASP A 77 8.11 5.15 6.26
N ASN A 78 9.24 5.85 6.20
CA ASN A 78 9.57 6.68 5.04
C ASN A 78 9.75 5.84 3.78
N ALA A 79 10.32 4.63 3.89
CA ALA A 79 10.59 3.79 2.73
C ALA A 79 9.29 3.20 2.17
N LEU A 80 8.41 2.69 3.05
CA LEU A 80 7.09 2.22 2.63
C LEU A 80 6.28 3.36 1.99
N TYR A 81 6.25 4.55 2.61
CA TYR A 81 5.51 5.70 2.07
C TYR A 81 6.04 6.12 0.70
N TYR A 82 7.36 6.19 0.52
CA TYR A 82 7.95 6.60 -0.75
C TYR A 82 7.68 5.60 -1.90
N LEU A 83 7.59 4.31 -1.60
CA LEU A 83 7.32 3.26 -2.59
C LEU A 83 5.83 3.03 -2.88
N SER A 84 4.96 3.29 -1.91
CA SER A 84 3.53 2.94 -2.03
C SER A 84 2.58 4.14 -1.94
N GLY A 85 2.95 5.21 -1.25
CA GLY A 85 2.05 6.30 -0.86
C GLY A 85 1.10 5.95 0.30
N LEU A 86 1.16 4.72 0.84
CA LEU A 86 0.27 4.26 1.89
C LEU A 86 0.52 4.98 3.22
N ARG A 87 -0.54 5.42 3.89
CA ARG A 87 -0.49 6.12 5.19
C ARG A 87 -1.09 5.32 6.35
N GLU A 88 -1.48 4.07 6.12
CA GLU A 88 -2.10 3.21 7.11
C GLU A 88 -1.07 2.29 7.81
N PRO A 89 -1.27 1.96 9.10
CA PRO A 89 -0.43 1.00 9.81
C PRO A 89 -0.68 -0.44 9.37
N ALA A 90 0.08 -1.38 9.95
CA ALA A 90 -0.10 -2.83 9.78
C ALA A 90 -0.20 -3.28 8.31
N ALA A 91 0.73 -2.78 7.50
CA ALA A 91 0.86 -3.10 6.09
C ALA A 91 2.28 -3.56 5.75
N VAL A 92 2.41 -4.36 4.70
CA VAL A 92 3.70 -4.89 4.23
C VAL A 92 3.73 -4.85 2.70
N LEU A 93 4.68 -4.13 2.13
CA LEU A 93 4.96 -4.17 0.69
C LEU A 93 6.08 -5.16 0.43
N ILE A 94 5.83 -6.11 -0.48
CA ILE A 94 6.84 -7.05 -0.97
C ILE A 94 7.14 -6.72 -2.43
N LEU A 95 8.42 -6.55 -2.73
CA LEU A 95 8.93 -6.40 -4.08
C LEU A 95 9.80 -7.61 -4.44
N PHE A 96 9.58 -8.17 -5.63
CA PHE A 96 10.29 -9.33 -6.14
C PHE A 96 11.16 -8.91 -7.31
N LYS A 97 12.41 -9.38 -7.34
CA LYS A 97 13.28 -9.16 -8.51
C LYS A 97 12.65 -9.76 -9.78
N HIS A 98 12.07 -10.94 -9.64
CA HIS A 98 11.42 -11.68 -10.72
C HIS A 98 9.92 -11.80 -10.45
N PRO A 99 9.06 -11.77 -11.50
CA PRO A 99 7.62 -11.84 -11.29
C PRO A 99 7.18 -13.19 -10.71
N VAL A 100 6.38 -13.14 -9.65
CA VAL A 100 5.78 -14.31 -8.98
C VAL A 100 4.28 -14.37 -9.24
N SER A 101 3.69 -15.56 -9.12
CA SER A 101 2.24 -15.75 -9.28
C SER A 101 1.53 -15.46 -7.96
N VAL A 102 0.71 -14.42 -7.92
CA VAL A 102 -0.15 -14.08 -6.78
C VAL A 102 -1.60 -14.23 -7.24
N GLY A 103 -2.24 -15.32 -6.81
CA GLY A 103 -3.55 -15.71 -7.33
C GLY A 103 -3.48 -15.94 -8.84
N THR A 104 -4.24 -15.17 -9.60
CA THR A 104 -4.29 -15.24 -11.08
C THR A 104 -3.34 -14.26 -11.77
N VAL A 105 -2.67 -13.39 -11.03
CA VAL A 105 -1.85 -12.31 -11.58
C VAL A 105 -0.37 -12.62 -11.37
N LYS A 106 0.44 -12.46 -12.42
CA LYS A 106 1.90 -12.53 -12.32
C LYS A 106 2.46 -11.12 -12.13
N THR A 107 3.14 -10.88 -11.01
CA THR A 107 3.54 -9.53 -10.58
C THR A 107 4.89 -9.52 -9.86
N GLN A 108 5.57 -8.38 -9.86
CA GLN A 108 6.77 -8.11 -9.07
C GLN A 108 6.48 -7.34 -7.77
N GLU A 109 5.22 -7.02 -7.51
CA GLU A 109 4.80 -6.25 -6.34
C GLU A 109 3.53 -6.84 -5.72
N LEU A 110 3.51 -6.87 -4.39
CA LEU A 110 2.36 -7.30 -3.59
C LEU A 110 2.31 -6.47 -2.31
N LEU A 111 1.17 -5.83 -2.05
CA LEU A 111 0.94 -5.09 -0.81
C LEU A 111 -0.11 -5.77 0.06
N PHE A 112 0.24 -6.02 1.31
CA PHE A 112 -0.68 -6.42 2.36
C PHE A 112 -1.15 -5.18 3.12
N VAL A 113 -2.46 -5.03 3.31
CA VAL A 113 -3.08 -3.93 4.06
C VAL A 113 -4.08 -4.46 5.08
N GLN A 114 -4.45 -3.65 6.07
CA GLN A 114 -5.47 -4.08 7.03
C GLN A 114 -6.81 -4.38 6.34
N PRO A 115 -7.54 -5.41 6.80
CA PRO A 115 -8.92 -5.60 6.38
C PRO A 115 -9.78 -4.43 6.88
N ARG A 116 -10.83 -4.13 6.11
CA ARG A 116 -11.85 -3.17 6.53
C ARG A 116 -12.64 -3.72 7.71
N ASN A 117 -12.90 -2.86 8.69
CA ASN A 117 -13.72 -3.21 9.85
C ASN A 117 -14.71 -2.08 10.12
N PRO A 118 -15.98 -2.20 9.67
CA PRO A 118 -16.97 -1.13 9.82
C PRO A 118 -17.16 -0.65 11.26
N SER A 119 -17.06 -1.54 12.25
CA SER A 119 -17.23 -1.19 13.66
C SER A 119 -16.08 -0.31 14.19
N GLU A 120 -14.86 -0.54 13.72
CA GLU A 120 -13.68 0.26 14.09
C GLU A 120 -13.54 1.54 13.25
N GLU A 121 -13.98 1.51 11.98
CA GLU A 121 -13.90 2.65 11.06
C GLU A 121 -14.77 3.83 11.51
N ILE A 122 -15.81 3.59 12.33
CA ILE A 122 -16.61 4.64 12.98
C ILE A 122 -15.72 5.54 13.85
N TRP A 123 -14.70 4.97 14.49
CA TRP A 123 -13.86 5.66 15.47
C TRP A 123 -12.50 6.06 14.90
N THR A 124 -11.89 5.18 14.11
CA THR A 124 -10.52 5.34 13.59
C THR A 124 -10.47 5.98 12.19
N GLY A 125 -11.63 6.13 11.55
CA GLY A 125 -11.73 6.57 10.16
C GLY A 125 -11.71 5.39 9.18
N ARG A 126 -12.00 5.68 7.90
CA ARG A 126 -12.07 4.65 6.87
C ARG A 126 -10.70 4.06 6.57
N ARG A 127 -10.66 2.74 6.40
CA ARG A 127 -9.51 2.00 5.86
C ARG A 127 -9.69 1.77 4.36
N LEU A 128 -8.60 1.79 3.62
CA LEU A 128 -8.60 1.46 2.19
C LEU A 128 -9.06 0.01 1.96
N GLY A 129 -8.53 -0.92 2.75
CA GLY A 129 -8.68 -2.36 2.50
C GLY A 129 -8.05 -2.81 1.19
N LYS A 130 -8.18 -4.10 0.88
CA LYS A 130 -7.60 -4.71 -0.33
C LYS A 130 -7.94 -3.96 -1.62
N GLU A 131 -9.23 -3.88 -1.94
CA GLU A 131 -9.69 -3.28 -3.20
C GLU A 131 -9.38 -1.78 -3.27
N GLY A 132 -9.60 -1.04 -2.18
CA GLY A 132 -9.31 0.39 -2.11
C GLY A 132 -7.81 0.68 -2.25
N ALA A 133 -6.94 -0.15 -1.65
CA ALA A 133 -5.50 0.01 -1.79
C ALA A 133 -5.03 -0.27 -3.22
N ARG A 134 -5.57 -1.30 -3.89
CA ARG A 134 -5.25 -1.59 -5.29
C ARG A 134 -5.57 -0.40 -6.19
N ASP A 135 -6.78 0.14 -6.04
CA ASP A 135 -7.30 1.15 -6.95
C ASP A 135 -6.69 2.54 -6.67
N ALA A 136 -6.51 2.89 -5.40
CA ALA A 136 -5.93 4.17 -5.00
C ALA A 136 -4.41 4.24 -5.22
N LEU A 137 -3.67 3.18 -4.90
CA LEU A 137 -2.21 3.16 -4.95
C LEU A 137 -1.64 2.58 -6.26
N ARG A 138 -2.53 2.10 -7.15
CA ARG A 138 -2.17 1.52 -8.46
C ARG A 138 -1.12 0.41 -8.35
N LEU A 139 -1.35 -0.51 -7.41
CA LEU A 139 -0.55 -1.71 -7.23
C LEU A 139 -1.15 -2.87 -8.00
N ALA A 140 -0.30 -3.69 -8.62
CA ALA A 140 -0.75 -4.82 -9.43
C ALA A 140 -1.47 -5.90 -8.61
N ALA A 141 -1.02 -6.16 -7.38
CA ALA A 141 -1.66 -7.10 -6.46
C ALA A 141 -1.69 -6.54 -5.04
N THR A 142 -2.82 -6.76 -4.37
CA THR A 142 -3.00 -6.41 -2.96
C THR A 142 -3.74 -7.53 -2.25
N GLU A 143 -3.46 -7.72 -0.97
CA GLU A 143 -4.15 -8.67 -0.11
C GLU A 143 -4.32 -8.08 1.29
N THR A 144 -5.10 -8.75 2.14
CA THR A 144 -5.28 -8.33 3.52
C THR A 144 -4.22 -8.92 4.44
N SER A 145 -3.79 -8.15 5.46
CA SER A 145 -2.66 -8.46 6.33
C SER A 145 -2.80 -9.75 7.15
N ASP A 146 -4.04 -10.18 7.41
CA ASP A 146 -4.39 -11.46 8.03
C ASP A 146 -3.97 -12.67 7.18
N HIS A 147 -3.80 -12.51 5.86
CA HIS A 147 -3.33 -13.58 4.97
C HIS A 147 -1.80 -13.61 4.82
N PHE A 148 -1.06 -12.70 5.48
CA PHE A 148 0.39 -12.58 5.30
C PHE A 148 1.15 -13.86 5.69
N ASP A 149 0.84 -14.44 6.86
CA ASP A 149 1.53 -15.65 7.33
C ASP A 149 1.25 -16.85 6.42
N THR A 150 -0.02 -17.04 6.02
CA THR A 150 -0.42 -18.08 5.08
C THR A 150 0.26 -17.90 3.72
N PHE A 151 0.38 -16.65 3.24
CA PHE A 151 1.12 -16.35 2.02
C PHE A 151 2.58 -16.74 2.15
N LEU A 152 3.27 -16.41 3.25
CA LEU A 152 4.66 -16.78 3.45
C LEU A 152 4.86 -18.29 3.47
N GLU A 153 3.99 -19.04 4.12
CA GLU A 153 4.05 -20.51 4.12
C GLU A 153 3.91 -21.10 2.71
N ALA A 154 2.95 -20.58 1.92
CA ALA A 154 2.77 -20.99 0.53
C ALA A 154 3.99 -20.59 -0.33
N PHE A 155 4.48 -19.37 -0.15
CA PHE A 155 5.65 -18.84 -0.84
C PHE A 155 6.89 -19.72 -0.60
N PHE A 156 7.17 -20.09 0.65
CA PHE A 156 8.32 -20.95 0.97
C PHE A 156 8.22 -22.35 0.36
N LYS A 157 7.01 -22.87 0.14
CA LYS A 157 6.80 -24.17 -0.51
C LYS A 157 6.96 -24.11 -2.03
N ALA A 158 6.41 -23.09 -2.68
CA ALA A 158 6.30 -23.02 -4.14
C ALA A 158 7.46 -22.30 -4.81
N GLU A 159 7.83 -21.11 -4.30
CA GLU A 159 8.71 -20.16 -4.99
C GLU A 159 9.97 -19.84 -4.17
N GLY A 160 10.04 -20.30 -2.92
CA GLY A 160 11.15 -20.01 -2.00
C GLY A 160 12.51 -20.49 -2.50
N GLN A 161 12.57 -21.40 -3.47
CA GLN A 161 13.82 -21.84 -4.10
C GLN A 161 14.35 -20.84 -5.13
N GLN A 162 13.47 -20.02 -5.73
CA GLN A 162 13.85 -19.00 -6.70
C GLN A 162 14.60 -17.84 -6.04
N PHE A 163 14.28 -17.55 -4.79
CA PHE A 163 14.86 -16.43 -4.06
C PHE A 163 15.83 -16.91 -3.01
N LYS A 164 17.04 -16.35 -2.99
CA LYS A 164 18.10 -16.68 -2.01
C LYS A 164 18.32 -15.56 -1.00
N THR A 165 18.12 -14.33 -1.46
CA THR A 165 18.38 -13.13 -0.68
C THR A 165 17.07 -12.45 -0.33
N VAL A 166 16.91 -12.08 0.94
CA VAL A 166 15.84 -11.21 1.39
C VAL A 166 16.42 -9.89 1.88
N MET A 167 15.80 -8.80 1.47
CA MET A 167 16.21 -7.45 1.80
C MET A 167 15.18 -6.81 2.71
N PHE A 168 15.65 -6.20 3.80
CA PHE A 168 14.83 -5.38 4.68
C PHE A 168 15.42 -3.98 4.76
N PRO A 169 14.65 -2.92 5.06
CA PRO A 169 15.17 -1.57 5.29
C PRO A 169 15.94 -1.46 6.63
N SER A 170 16.78 -2.43 6.95
CA SER A 170 17.61 -2.47 8.15
C SER A 170 18.75 -1.44 8.05
N GLY A 171 19.00 -0.70 9.15
CA GLY A 171 20.02 0.36 9.20
C GLY A 171 19.50 1.79 9.20
N GLN A 172 18.19 2.01 9.12
CA GLN A 172 17.57 3.32 9.37
C GLN A 172 17.66 3.67 10.87
N ARG A 173 17.88 4.95 11.21
CA ARG A 173 17.78 5.45 12.60
C ARG A 173 16.32 5.36 13.04
N GLY A 174 15.97 4.39 13.89
CA GLY A 174 14.61 4.23 14.39
C GLY A 174 14.35 2.87 15.04
N ALA A 175 13.17 2.72 15.64
CA ALA A 175 12.71 1.42 16.12
C ALA A 175 12.26 0.56 14.93
N ILE A 176 12.78 -0.66 14.85
CA ILE A 176 12.37 -1.63 13.84
C ILE A 176 10.96 -2.14 14.21
N PRO A 177 9.98 -2.10 13.28
CA PRO A 177 8.64 -2.60 13.54
C PRO A 177 8.67 -4.06 14.04
N GLU A 178 7.76 -4.41 14.95
CA GLU A 178 7.67 -5.77 15.48
C GLU A 178 7.45 -6.80 14.37
N ALA A 179 6.57 -6.49 13.42
CA ALA A 179 6.31 -7.34 12.25
C ALA A 179 7.58 -7.60 11.42
N GLN A 180 8.41 -6.58 11.22
CA GLN A 180 9.69 -6.73 10.52
C GLN A 180 10.65 -7.63 11.30
N ARG A 181 10.77 -7.46 12.63
CA ARG A 181 11.64 -8.32 13.46
C ARG A 181 11.24 -9.79 13.38
N LYS A 182 9.94 -10.08 13.44
CA LYS A 182 9.40 -11.44 13.31
C LYS A 182 9.69 -12.02 11.92
N ALA A 183 9.44 -11.25 10.86
CA ALA A 183 9.73 -11.67 9.50
C ALA A 183 11.23 -11.92 9.29
N GLU A 184 12.11 -11.01 9.71
CA GLU A 184 13.56 -11.19 9.64
C GLU A 184 14.01 -12.49 10.33
N ALA A 185 13.53 -12.74 11.54
CA ALA A 185 13.82 -13.99 12.27
C ALA A 185 13.32 -15.23 11.51
N LEU A 186 12.11 -15.16 10.96
CA LEU A 186 11.51 -16.24 10.18
C LEU A 186 12.35 -16.55 8.92
N PHE A 187 12.68 -15.55 8.11
CA PHE A 187 13.48 -15.75 6.90
C PHE A 187 14.89 -16.29 7.22
N ARG A 188 15.53 -15.81 8.31
CA ARG A 188 16.80 -16.39 8.79
C ARG A 188 16.65 -17.87 9.16
N SER A 189 15.58 -18.23 9.87
CA SER A 189 15.32 -19.62 10.25
C SER A 189 15.09 -20.54 9.05
N LYS A 190 14.59 -19.99 7.93
CA LYS A 190 14.38 -20.70 6.67
C LYS A 190 15.63 -20.73 5.76
N GLY A 191 16.76 -20.17 6.21
CA GLY A 191 18.05 -20.22 5.49
C GLY A 191 18.24 -19.15 4.42
N PHE A 192 17.40 -18.11 4.39
CA PHE A 192 17.60 -16.99 3.47
C PHE A 192 18.77 -16.10 3.91
N PHE A 193 19.51 -15.58 2.94
CA PHE A 193 20.52 -14.56 3.22
C PHE A 193 19.84 -13.21 3.43
N VAL A 194 19.88 -12.71 4.67
CA VAL A 194 19.28 -11.42 5.02
C VAL A 194 20.27 -10.28 4.79
N GLN A 195 19.91 -9.34 3.93
CA GLN A 195 20.71 -8.17 3.58
C GLN A 195 19.94 -6.86 3.88
N SER A 196 20.66 -5.76 4.10
CA SER A 196 20.06 -4.42 4.15
C SER A 196 19.71 -3.92 2.74
N ALA A 197 18.51 -3.37 2.59
CA ALA A 197 18.06 -2.65 1.39
C ALA A 197 18.65 -1.23 1.29
N PHE A 198 19.26 -0.70 2.36
CA PHE A 198 19.67 0.71 2.44
C PHE A 198 20.70 1.16 1.39
N PRO A 199 21.75 0.38 1.05
CA PRO A 199 22.69 0.76 0.00
C PRO A 199 22.07 0.85 -1.40
N PHE A 200 20.94 0.16 -1.61
CA PHE A 200 20.18 0.17 -2.86
C PHE A 200 19.22 1.36 -2.87
N TRP A 201 18.63 1.67 -1.72
CA TRP A 201 17.78 2.84 -1.52
C TRP A 201 18.47 4.16 -1.89
N GLN A 202 19.71 4.38 -1.46
CA GLN A 202 20.47 5.62 -1.74
C GLN A 202 20.75 5.88 -3.22
N ARG A 203 20.62 4.87 -4.07
CA ARG A 203 20.81 4.98 -5.53
C ARG A 203 19.49 5.17 -6.28
N CYS A 204 18.36 5.05 -5.59
CA CYS A 204 17.01 5.17 -6.16
C CYS A 204 16.36 6.54 -5.90
N VAL A 205 16.74 7.18 -4.78
CA VAL A 205 16.29 8.53 -4.36
C VAL A 205 17.26 9.58 -4.85
#